data_AF-A0A401Z5V0-F1
#
_entry.id   AF-A0A401Z5V0-F1
#
_cell.length_a   1.000
_cell.length_b   1.000
_cell.length_c   1.000
_cell.angle_alpha   90.00
_cell.angle_beta   90.00
_cell.angle_gamma   90.00
#
_symmetry.space_group_name_H-M   'P 1'
#
loop_
_entity.id
_entity.type
_entity.pdbx_description
1 polymer ?
#
loop_
_entity_poly.entity_id
_entity_poly.type
_entity_poly.pdbx_seq_one_letter_code
_entity_poly.pdbx_strand_id
1 'polypeptide(L)'
;MRYLTLLRNAAPSLLAAALLTGVVAHPAAAEHADGHGGGGDCPHNCPAAKPGPPGPPGPAGPAGPAGPAGPAGPTRPTQIVQMTYTLTSGLNTGTAMCPSGTAITGGGFKTPLGGNNLTAQVYESYPSAADTWTVSFNNSAGTTGSYVVYAVCQPVTVT
;
A
#
# COMPACT_ATOMS: atom_id res chain seq x y z
N MET A 1 38.96 8.13 -5.20
CA MET A 1 38.30 8.61 -3.97
C MET A 1 36.97 7.88 -3.85
N ARG A 2 36.95 6.78 -3.10
CA ARG A 2 36.29 6.64 -1.78
C ARG A 2 34.76 6.67 -1.83
N TYR A 3 34.22 5.45 -1.81
CA TYR A 3 32.90 4.97 -1.37
C TYR A 3 32.19 5.87 -0.35
N LEU A 4 30.89 6.13 -0.56
CA LEU A 4 29.93 6.25 0.55
C LEU A 4 28.53 5.80 0.09
N THR A 5 28.26 4.51 0.29
CA THR A 5 26.94 3.89 0.16
C THR A 5 26.09 4.29 1.38
N LEU A 6 25.11 5.18 1.21
CA LEU A 6 24.14 5.50 2.26
C LEU A 6 23.07 4.41 2.31
N LEU A 7 23.20 3.53 3.30
CA LEU A 7 22.16 2.60 3.74
C LEU A 7 20.92 3.40 4.17
N ARG A 8 19.80 3.24 3.45
CA ARG A 8 18.48 3.67 3.93
C ARG A 8 18.08 2.75 5.08
N ASN A 9 18.28 3.24 6.30
CA ASN A 9 17.72 2.65 7.51
C ASN A 9 16.20 2.56 7.38
N ALA A 10 15.69 1.34 7.23
CA ALA A 10 14.29 1.04 7.46
C ALA A 10 14.04 1.11 8.98
N ALA A 11 13.27 2.10 9.44
CA ALA A 11 12.75 2.10 10.80
C ALA A 11 11.60 1.07 10.87
N PRO A 12 11.67 0.05 11.75
CA PRO A 12 10.54 -0.84 11.95
C PRO A 12 9.49 -0.11 12.80
N SER A 13 8.30 0.09 12.22
CA SER A 13 7.13 0.58 12.93
C SER A 13 6.79 -0.36 14.08
N LEU A 14 6.88 0.14 15.30
CA LEU A 14 6.48 -0.55 16.53
C LEU A 14 4.95 -0.73 16.52
N LEU A 15 4.48 -1.90 16.10
CA LEU A 15 3.10 -2.34 16.37
C LEU A 15 3.01 -2.80 17.83
N ALA A 16 2.23 -2.07 18.62
CA ALA A 16 1.80 -2.52 19.94
C ALA A 16 0.84 -3.71 19.78
N ALA A 17 1.31 -4.91 20.14
CA ALA A 17 0.49 -6.11 20.19
C ALA A 17 -0.43 -6.05 21.42
N ALA A 18 -1.73 -5.85 21.20
CA ALA A 18 -2.73 -6.02 22.24
C ALA A 18 -2.94 -7.52 22.49
N LEU A 19 -2.41 -8.02 23.62
CA LEU A 19 -2.66 -9.38 24.12
C LEU A 19 -4.11 -9.48 24.60
N LEU A 20 -5.01 -9.99 23.76
CA LEU A 20 -6.32 -10.48 24.18
C LEU A 20 -6.15 -11.92 24.68
N THR A 21 -5.95 -12.08 25.99
CA THR A 21 -5.99 -13.38 26.67
C THR A 21 -7.42 -13.90 26.71
N GLY A 22 -7.86 -14.54 25.63
CA GLY A 22 -9.12 -15.29 25.59
C GLY A 22 -8.91 -16.73 26.05
N VAL A 23 -8.87 -16.97 27.36
CA VAL A 23 -9.02 -18.33 27.91
C VAL A 23 -10.50 -18.58 28.12
N VAL A 24 -11.17 -19.19 27.13
CA VAL A 24 -12.50 -19.78 27.37
C VAL A 24 -12.28 -21.23 27.79
N ALA A 25 -12.16 -21.43 29.09
CA ALA A 25 -12.26 -22.76 29.69
C ALA A 25 -13.71 -23.24 29.49
N HIS A 26 -13.93 -24.11 28.51
CA HIS A 26 -15.15 -24.90 28.47
C HIS A 26 -15.06 -25.92 29.60
N PRO A 27 -16.04 -25.97 30.53
CA PRO A 27 -16.08 -27.09 31.46
C PRO A 27 -16.28 -28.35 30.64
N ALA A 28 -15.33 -29.28 30.73
CA ALA A 28 -15.56 -30.65 30.29
C ALA A 28 -16.75 -31.17 31.11
N ALA A 29 -17.90 -31.32 30.47
CA ALA A 29 -19.00 -32.09 31.04
C ALA A 29 -18.46 -33.52 31.20
N ALA A 30 -18.06 -33.87 32.42
CA ALA A 30 -17.96 -35.26 32.80
C ALA A 30 -19.39 -35.78 32.79
N GLU A 31 -19.80 -36.39 31.68
CA GLU A 31 -21.02 -37.18 31.65
C GLU A 31 -20.83 -38.30 32.67
N HIS A 32 -21.55 -38.18 33.78
CA HIS A 32 -21.73 -39.24 34.74
C HIS A 32 -22.52 -40.33 34.03
N ALA A 33 -21.81 -41.33 33.50
CA ALA A 33 -22.44 -42.52 32.97
C ALA A 33 -22.99 -43.32 34.15
N ASP A 34 -24.26 -43.08 34.49
CA ASP A 34 -25.07 -43.96 35.32
C ASP A 34 -25.24 -45.30 34.59
N GLY A 35 -24.25 -46.18 34.75
CA GLY A 35 -24.31 -47.56 34.30
C GLY A 35 -25.16 -48.38 35.26
N HIS A 36 -26.47 -48.44 35.04
CA HIS A 36 -27.33 -49.48 35.61
C HIS A 36 -27.66 -50.53 34.55
N GLY A 37 -27.25 -51.78 34.81
CA GLY A 37 -27.89 -52.97 34.25
C GLY A 37 -26.94 -54.01 33.66
N GLY A 38 -26.88 -55.19 34.31
CA GLY A 38 -26.32 -56.40 33.70
C GLY A 38 -25.72 -57.36 34.70
N GLY A 39 -26.56 -58.05 35.47
CA GLY A 39 -26.14 -59.05 36.45
C GLY A 39 -25.34 -60.21 35.83
N GLY A 40 -24.32 -60.61 36.56
CA GLY A 40 -23.51 -61.81 36.34
C GLY A 40 -22.64 -62.00 37.58
N ASP A 41 -23.06 -62.92 38.45
CA ASP A 41 -22.42 -63.24 39.72
C ASP A 41 -20.91 -63.48 39.58
N CYS A 42 -20.12 -62.53 40.04
CA CYS A 42 -18.70 -62.75 40.33
C CYS A 42 -18.54 -62.78 41.86
N PRO A 43 -18.00 -63.85 42.45
CA PRO A 43 -17.75 -63.89 43.89
C PRO A 43 -16.63 -62.89 44.21
N HIS A 44 -17.04 -61.82 44.88
CA HIS A 44 -16.28 -60.78 45.56
C HIS A 44 -14.75 -60.97 45.57
N ASN A 45 -14.06 -60.49 44.54
CA ASN A 45 -12.88 -59.60 44.61
C ASN A 45 -12.21 -59.51 43.23
N CYS A 46 -12.89 -58.90 42.25
CA CYS A 46 -12.23 -58.54 41.00
C CYS A 46 -11.44 -57.25 41.23
N PRO A 47 -10.11 -57.20 40.95
CA PRO A 47 -9.36 -55.96 41.04
C PRO A 47 -9.99 -54.93 40.10
N ALA A 48 -10.21 -53.71 40.58
CA ALA A 48 -10.75 -52.62 39.77
C ALA A 48 -9.96 -52.55 38.45
N ALA A 49 -10.67 -52.66 37.32
CA ALA A 49 -10.05 -52.57 36.01
C ALA A 49 -9.29 -51.24 35.93
N LYS A 50 -8.01 -51.29 35.53
CA LYS A 50 -7.19 -50.08 35.41
C LYS A 50 -7.90 -49.10 34.47
N PRO A 51 -7.98 -47.80 34.81
CA PRO A 51 -8.50 -46.78 33.89
C PRO A 51 -7.81 -46.92 32.53
N GLY A 52 -8.60 -46.84 31.46
CA GLY A 52 -8.07 -46.90 30.10
C GLY A 52 -7.08 -45.75 29.83
N PRO A 53 -6.22 -45.87 28.81
CA PRO A 53 -5.35 -44.77 28.42
C PRO A 53 -6.18 -43.53 28.05
N PRO A 54 -5.67 -42.31 28.30
CA PRO A 54 -6.29 -41.09 27.79
C PRO A 54 -6.54 -41.19 26.28
N GLY A 55 -7.67 -40.65 25.82
CA GLY A 55 -7.97 -40.58 24.39
C GLY A 55 -6.97 -39.70 23.62
N PRO A 56 -6.92 -39.81 22.28
CA PRO A 56 -6.09 -38.93 21.47
C PRO A 56 -6.50 -37.46 21.64
N PRO A 57 -5.58 -36.51 21.48
CA PRO A 57 -5.92 -35.09 21.40
C PRO A 57 -6.99 -34.83 20.34
N GLY A 58 -7.90 -33.89 20.62
CA GLY A 58 -8.90 -33.45 19.64
C GLY A 58 -8.27 -32.79 18.41
N PRO A 59 -9.02 -32.67 17.30
CA PRO A 59 -8.55 -31.95 16.12
C PRO A 59 -8.25 -30.48 16.46
N ALA A 60 -7.34 -29.87 15.70
CA ALA A 60 -7.10 -28.43 15.79
C ALA A 60 -8.41 -27.65 15.50
N GLY A 61 -8.61 -26.54 16.21
CA GLY A 61 -9.75 -25.66 15.97
C GLY A 61 -9.69 -25.00 14.58
N PRO A 62 -10.83 -24.44 14.10
CA PRO A 62 -10.83 -23.70 12.84
C PRO A 62 -9.91 -22.48 12.91
N ALA A 63 -9.42 -22.03 11.76
CA ALA A 63 -8.68 -20.77 11.67
C ALA A 63 -9.54 -19.60 12.18
N GLY A 64 -8.90 -18.63 12.84
CA GLY A 64 -9.58 -17.41 13.29
C GLY A 64 -10.10 -16.56 12.11
N PRO A 65 -11.04 -15.64 12.36
CA PRO A 65 -11.51 -14.73 11.32
C PRO A 65 -10.37 -13.84 10.81
N ALA A 66 -10.52 -13.33 9.58
CA ALA A 66 -9.62 -12.31 9.05
C ALA A 66 -9.61 -11.07 9.96
N GLY A 67 -8.46 -10.40 10.07
CA GLY A 67 -8.35 -9.14 10.80
C GLY A 67 -9.15 -8.01 10.15
N PRO A 68 -9.42 -6.91 10.88
CA PRO A 68 -10.08 -5.74 10.31
C PRO A 68 -9.23 -5.12 9.18
N ALA A 69 -9.89 -4.42 8.26
CA ALA A 69 -9.20 -3.62 7.26
C ALA A 69 -8.31 -2.56 7.92
N GLY A 70 -7.17 -2.24 7.28
CA GLY A 70 -6.29 -1.18 7.73
C GLY A 70 -6.93 0.22 7.63
N PRO A 71 -6.37 1.23 8.33
CA PRO A 71 -6.88 2.60 8.22
C PRO A 71 -6.70 3.16 6.80
N ALA A 72 -7.55 4.11 6.42
CA ALA A 72 -7.38 4.85 5.18
C ALA A 72 -6.03 5.59 5.16
N GLY A 73 -5.41 5.68 3.97
CA GLY A 73 -4.18 6.44 3.78
C GLY A 73 -4.39 7.96 3.91
N PRO A 74 -3.32 8.74 4.15
CA PRO A 74 -3.43 10.20 4.27
C PRO A 74 -3.81 10.85 2.94
N THR A 75 -4.73 11.80 2.97
CA THR A 75 -5.05 12.65 1.81
C THR A 75 -4.03 13.79 1.72
N ARG A 76 -3.32 13.90 0.59
CA ARG A 76 -2.45 15.05 0.28
C ARG A 76 -3.10 15.89 -0.83
N PRO A 77 -3.38 17.18 -0.61
CA PRO A 77 -3.94 18.02 -1.66
C PRO A 77 -2.94 18.11 -2.81
N THR A 78 -3.40 17.86 -4.03
CA THR A 78 -2.57 17.93 -5.23
C THR A 78 -2.66 19.32 -5.83
N GLN A 79 -1.51 19.89 -6.20
CA GLN A 79 -1.44 21.18 -6.87
C GLN A 79 -0.96 20.99 -8.31
N ILE A 80 -1.60 21.68 -9.26
CA ILE A 80 -1.13 21.75 -10.65
C ILE A 80 -0.57 23.14 -10.89
N VAL A 81 0.73 23.24 -11.15
CA VAL A 81 1.39 24.49 -11.55
C VAL A 81 1.49 24.56 -13.06
N GLN A 82 1.38 25.74 -13.65
CA GLN A 82 1.36 25.94 -15.10
C GLN A 82 2.28 27.10 -15.50
N MET A 83 3.06 26.90 -16.55
CA MET A 83 3.94 27.89 -17.15
C MET A 83 3.65 28.00 -18.64
N THR A 84 3.37 29.21 -19.11
CA THR A 84 3.02 29.48 -20.51
C THR A 84 4.26 29.92 -21.29
N TYR A 85 4.44 29.35 -22.46
CA TYR A 85 5.52 29.63 -23.39
C TYR A 85 4.98 30.01 -24.76
N THR A 86 5.78 30.74 -25.54
CA THR A 86 5.47 31.00 -26.94
C THR A 86 5.76 29.75 -27.76
N LEU A 87 4.80 29.35 -28.60
CA LEU A 87 4.95 28.27 -29.55
C LEU A 87 5.57 28.80 -30.83
N THR A 88 6.74 28.29 -31.18
CA THR A 88 7.46 28.60 -32.43
C THR A 88 7.50 27.38 -33.35
N SER A 89 7.83 27.61 -34.63
CA SER A 89 8.19 26.51 -35.54
C SER A 89 9.50 25.86 -35.08
N GLY A 90 9.61 24.54 -35.22
CA GLY A 90 10.79 23.79 -34.80
C GLY A 90 10.76 23.37 -33.32
N LEU A 91 11.94 23.30 -32.69
CA LEU A 91 12.09 22.82 -31.32
C LEU A 91 11.53 23.82 -30.31
N ASN A 92 10.67 23.32 -29.43
CA ASN A 92 10.13 24.06 -28.29
C ASN A 92 10.48 23.29 -27.01
N THR A 93 11.01 24.00 -26.01
CA THR A 93 11.31 23.46 -24.68
C THR A 93 10.74 24.37 -23.62
N GLY A 94 10.04 23.78 -22.65
CA GLY A 94 9.47 24.50 -21.53
C GLY A 94 9.53 23.68 -20.24
N THR A 95 9.41 24.39 -19.13
CA THR A 95 9.52 23.81 -17.79
C THR A 95 8.38 24.26 -16.89
N ALA A 96 8.00 23.42 -15.93
CA ALA A 96 7.11 23.81 -14.84
C ALA A 96 7.74 23.40 -13.50
N MET A 97 7.81 24.35 -12.57
CA MET A 97 8.49 24.18 -11.29
C MET A 97 7.48 24.14 -10.14
N CYS A 98 7.53 23.08 -9.36
CA CYS A 98 6.80 22.93 -8.13
C CYS A 98 7.36 23.88 -7.06
N PRO A 99 6.51 24.51 -6.24
CA PRO A 99 6.98 25.38 -5.17
C PRO A 99 7.72 24.59 -4.08
N SER A 100 8.47 25.31 -3.26
CA SER A 100 9.11 24.73 -2.07
C SER A 100 8.10 24.05 -1.15
N GLY A 101 8.55 23.03 -0.43
CA GLY A 101 7.66 22.22 0.43
C GLY A 101 6.76 21.25 -0.34
N THR A 102 6.98 21.07 -1.64
CA THR A 102 6.31 20.06 -2.46
C THR A 102 7.32 19.20 -3.22
N ALA A 103 6.92 17.99 -3.60
CA ALA A 103 7.64 17.10 -4.51
C ALA A 103 6.88 16.99 -5.82
N ILE A 104 7.62 16.92 -6.92
CA ILE A 104 7.04 16.65 -8.22
C ILE A 104 6.64 15.18 -8.33
N THR A 105 5.43 14.94 -8.84
CA THR A 105 4.87 13.59 -9.03
C THR A 105 4.45 13.31 -10.46
N GLY A 106 4.47 14.34 -11.31
CA GLY A 106 4.18 14.23 -12.73
C GLY A 106 4.16 15.59 -13.40
N GLY A 107 3.80 15.60 -14.68
CA GLY A 107 3.65 16.81 -15.46
C GLY A 107 3.34 16.49 -16.92
N GLY A 108 3.39 17.52 -17.76
CA GLY A 108 3.18 17.40 -19.19
C GLY A 108 3.05 18.77 -19.83
N PHE A 109 2.43 18.81 -20.99
CA PHE A 109 2.13 20.06 -21.68
C PHE A 109 0.77 19.99 -22.38
N LYS A 110 0.21 21.16 -22.66
CA LYS A 110 -0.93 21.36 -23.56
C LYS A 110 -0.57 22.43 -24.58
N THR A 111 -1.00 22.23 -25.81
CA THR A 111 -0.88 23.20 -26.91
C THR A 111 -2.26 23.83 -27.15
N PRO A 112 -2.38 24.90 -27.97
CA PRO A 112 -3.69 25.47 -28.28
C PRO A 112 -4.57 24.40 -28.90
N LEU A 113 -5.70 24.10 -28.25
CA LEU A 113 -6.74 23.26 -28.85
C LEU A 113 -7.56 24.15 -29.77
N GLY A 114 -7.52 23.87 -31.07
CA GLY A 114 -8.38 24.55 -32.03
C GLY A 114 -7.86 24.50 -33.45
N GLY A 115 -8.28 23.49 -34.21
CA GLY A 115 -8.32 23.49 -35.69
C GLY A 115 -7.01 23.62 -36.48
N ASN A 116 -5.89 23.89 -35.83
CA ASN A 116 -4.62 24.13 -36.49
C ASN A 116 -3.91 22.81 -36.79
N ASN A 117 -3.25 22.76 -37.95
CA ASN A 117 -2.33 21.70 -38.35
C ASN A 117 -1.09 21.73 -37.44
N LEU A 118 -1.24 21.39 -36.16
CA LEU A 118 -0.14 21.24 -35.22
C LEU A 118 0.15 19.76 -35.05
N THR A 119 1.35 19.34 -35.42
CA THR A 119 1.89 18.03 -35.05
C THR A 119 3.01 18.26 -34.05
N ALA A 120 2.72 18.00 -32.77
CA ALA A 120 3.72 18.06 -31.71
C ALA A 120 4.42 16.70 -31.61
N GLN A 121 5.63 16.60 -32.17
CA GLN A 121 6.48 15.43 -32.00
C GLN A 121 7.23 15.55 -30.67
N VAL A 122 6.73 14.89 -29.64
CA VAL A 122 7.32 14.94 -28.30
C VAL A 122 8.62 14.17 -28.28
N TYR A 123 9.71 14.83 -27.88
CA TYR A 123 11.01 14.20 -27.67
C TYR A 123 11.20 13.75 -26.23
N GLU A 124 10.76 14.58 -25.28
CA GLU A 124 10.93 14.32 -23.87
C GLU A 124 9.81 14.99 -23.04
N SER A 125 9.45 14.33 -21.95
CA SER A 125 8.51 14.83 -20.94
C SER A 125 8.78 14.07 -19.64
N TYR A 126 9.57 14.66 -18.74
CA TYR A 126 10.13 13.97 -17.58
C TYR A 126 10.44 14.94 -16.42
N PRO A 127 10.61 14.45 -15.19
CA PRO A 127 11.09 15.27 -14.08
C PRO A 127 12.61 15.48 -14.22
N SER A 128 13.01 16.65 -14.71
CA SER A 128 14.43 17.00 -14.89
C SER A 128 15.13 17.37 -13.59
N ALA A 129 14.36 17.70 -12.54
CA ALA A 129 14.83 17.85 -11.17
C ALA A 129 13.74 17.41 -10.18
N ALA A 130 14.06 17.41 -8.88
CA ALA A 130 13.13 17.01 -7.81
C ALA A 130 11.86 17.88 -7.73
N ASP A 131 11.91 19.09 -8.31
CA ASP A 131 10.83 20.08 -8.34
C ASP A 131 10.50 20.55 -9.76
N THR A 132 11.15 20.03 -10.81
CA THR A 132 11.04 20.60 -12.16
C THR A 132 10.62 19.55 -13.17
N TRP A 133 9.52 19.82 -13.90
CA TRP A 133 9.13 19.09 -15.11
C TRP A 133 9.71 19.76 -16.33
N THR A 134 10.27 19.00 -17.26
CA THR A 134 10.70 19.50 -18.57
C THR A 134 9.97 18.77 -19.67
N VAL A 135 9.55 19.52 -20.69
CA VAL A 135 9.01 19.00 -21.94
C VAL A 135 9.77 19.64 -23.10
N SER A 136 10.16 18.82 -24.07
CA SER A 136 10.61 19.29 -25.38
C SER A 136 9.87 18.56 -26.49
N PHE A 137 9.42 19.31 -27.50
CA PHE A 137 8.76 18.78 -28.68
C PHE A 137 9.09 19.60 -29.92
N ASN A 138 8.96 18.99 -31.09
CA ASN A 138 9.06 19.69 -32.36
C ASN A 138 7.68 20.04 -32.90
N ASN A 139 7.54 21.28 -33.35
CA ASN A 139 6.41 21.77 -34.12
C ASN A 139 6.82 21.85 -35.59
N SER A 140 6.64 20.74 -36.32
CA SER A 140 7.04 20.62 -37.73
C SER A 140 6.16 21.40 -38.69
N ALA A 141 4.98 21.81 -38.23
CA ALA A 141 3.95 22.36 -39.11
C ALA A 141 3.93 23.90 -39.15
N GLY A 142 4.83 24.57 -38.43
CA GLY A 142 4.97 26.03 -38.46
C GLY A 142 3.84 26.80 -37.78
N THR A 143 2.94 26.13 -37.04
CA THR A 143 1.85 26.78 -36.30
C THR A 143 2.43 27.65 -35.18
N THR A 144 2.03 28.93 -35.09
CA THR A 144 2.44 29.81 -33.98
C THR A 144 1.34 29.95 -32.94
N GLY A 145 1.69 30.29 -31.70
CA GLY A 145 0.73 30.45 -30.62
C GLY A 145 1.40 30.39 -29.25
N SER A 146 0.74 29.75 -28.29
CA SER A 146 1.32 29.48 -26.96
C SER A 146 1.09 28.04 -26.54
N TYR A 147 2.01 27.47 -25.79
CA TYR A 147 1.81 26.18 -25.12
C TYR A 147 2.02 26.35 -23.63
N VAL A 148 1.46 25.44 -22.85
CA VAL A 148 1.56 25.45 -21.39
C VAL A 148 2.21 24.17 -20.94
N VAL A 149 3.31 24.28 -20.21
CA VAL A 149 3.89 23.16 -19.46
C VAL A 149 3.29 23.16 -18.07
N TYR A 150 2.95 21.99 -17.55
CA TYR A 150 2.41 21.85 -16.20
C TYR A 150 3.17 20.79 -15.41
N ALA A 151 3.22 20.99 -14.09
CA ALA A 151 3.72 20.00 -13.14
C ALA A 151 2.67 19.69 -12.08
N VAL A 152 2.65 18.45 -11.61
CA VAL A 152 1.77 17.93 -10.57
C VAL A 152 2.59 17.80 -9.30
N CYS A 153 2.26 18.63 -8.31
CA CYS A 153 3.02 18.80 -7.09
C CYS A 153 2.22 18.26 -5.91
N GLN A 154 2.88 17.50 -5.04
CA GLN A 154 2.31 17.04 -3.77
C GLN A 154 3.11 17.61 -2.59
N PRO A 155 2.45 18.12 -1.54
CA PRO A 155 3.14 18.55 -0.32
C PRO A 155 4.02 17.43 0.24
N VAL A 156 5.27 17.76 0.57
CA VAL A 156 6.13 16.87 1.35
C VAL A 156 5.95 17.19 2.82
N THR A 157 5.84 16.15 3.65
CA THR A 157 5.88 16.36 5.09
C THR A 157 7.34 16.51 5.45
N VAL A 158 7.73 17.67 5.99
CA VAL A 158 9.04 17.83 6.62
C VAL A 158 8.96 17.04 7.92
N THR A 159 9.48 15.82 7.91
CA THR A 159 9.64 14.97 9.10
C THR A 159 10.82 15.39 9.91
#